data_AF-A0A7J7KLV2-F1
#
_entry.id   AF-A0A7J7KLV2-F1
#
_cell.length_a   1.000
_cell.length_b   1.000
_cell.length_c   1.000
_cell.angle_alpha   90.00
_cell.angle_beta   90.00
_cell.angle_gamma   90.00
#
_symmetry.space_group_name_H-M   'P 1'
#
loop_
_entity.id
_entity.type
_entity.pdbx_description
1 polymer ?
#
loop_
_entity_poly.entity_id
_entity_poly.type
_entity_poly.pdbx_seq_one_letter_code
_entity_poly.pdbx_strand_id
1 'polypeptide(L)'
;MQEGNQIFNIAAVLPVAESFGFCDEIRKRTSGLASPQLAFSHWETIDLDPYWEPCTEEEMAHYGEKYDSQNRAKNYVNQVRKRKGLRTEEKIVMHAEKQRTLGKKK
;
A
#
# COMPACT_ATOMS: atom_id res chain seq x y z
N MET A 1 -27.10 12.60 -13.27
CA MET A 1 -28.01 13.34 -12.37
C MET A 1 -29.33 12.58 -12.38
N GLN A 2 -29.80 12.08 -11.23
CA GLN A 2 -31.19 11.62 -11.18
C GLN A 2 -32.05 12.88 -11.24
N GLU A 3 -32.85 13.03 -12.29
CA GLU A 3 -33.73 14.19 -12.43
C GLU A 3 -34.72 14.21 -11.26
N GLY A 4 -34.73 15.31 -10.50
CA GLY A 4 -35.67 15.55 -9.39
C GLY A 4 -35.06 15.53 -7.98
N ASN A 5 -33.78 15.21 -7.80
CA ASN A 5 -33.14 15.24 -6.47
C ASN A 5 -31.75 15.90 -6.53
N GLN A 6 -31.34 16.62 -5.46
CA GLN A 6 -30.03 17.30 -5.40
C GLN A 6 -28.85 16.34 -5.12
N ILE A 7 -29.04 15.04 -5.33
CA ILE A 7 -28.08 13.99 -5.02
C ILE A 7 -27.36 13.56 -6.29
N PHE A 8 -26.04 13.45 -6.21
CA PHE A 8 -25.19 12.96 -7.29
C PHE A 8 -24.68 11.55 -6.96
N ASN A 9 -24.80 10.65 -7.93
CA ASN A 9 -24.21 9.31 -7.84
C ASN A 9 -22.86 9.30 -8.56
N ILE A 10 -21.80 8.97 -7.81
CA ILE A 10 -20.43 8.86 -8.33
C ILE A 10 -20.06 7.39 -8.32
N ALA A 11 -19.67 6.87 -9.48
CA ALA A 11 -19.11 5.51 -9.61
C ALA A 11 -17.59 5.61 -9.74
N ALA A 12 -16.88 4.91 -8.86
CA ALA A 12 -15.42 4.85 -8.85
C ALA A 12 -14.95 3.47 -8.42
N VAL A 13 -13.75 3.08 -8.86
CA VAL A 13 -13.08 1.86 -8.40
C VAL A 13 -12.20 2.19 -7.20
N LEU A 14 -12.19 1.30 -6.21
CA LEU A 14 -11.40 1.42 -4.99
C LEU A 14 -10.74 0.06 -4.69
N PRO A 15 -9.41 0.01 -4.45
CA PRO A 15 -8.75 -1.23 -4.05
C PRO A 15 -9.33 -1.79 -2.76
N VAL A 16 -9.71 -3.07 -2.76
CA VAL A 16 -10.31 -3.74 -1.59
C VAL A 16 -9.39 -3.64 -0.37
N ALA A 17 -8.07 -3.75 -0.57
CA ALA A 17 -7.08 -3.66 0.50
C ALA A 17 -7.10 -2.31 1.26
N GLU A 18 -7.50 -1.23 0.59
CA GLU A 18 -7.58 0.13 1.17
C GLU A 18 -9.02 0.54 1.53
N SER A 19 -10.02 -0.27 1.17
CA SER A 19 -11.44 0.04 1.41
C SER A 19 -11.89 -0.14 2.87
N PHE A 20 -11.11 -0.85 3.69
CA PHE A 20 -11.44 -1.08 5.09
C PHE A 20 -11.42 0.23 5.88
N GLY A 21 -12.56 0.60 6.46
CA GLY A 21 -12.73 1.86 7.20
C GLY A 21 -13.07 3.08 6.34
N PHE A 22 -13.03 2.95 5.01
CA PHE A 22 -13.36 4.06 4.09
C PHE A 22 -14.79 4.59 4.30
N CYS A 23 -15.77 3.69 4.50
CA CYS A 23 -17.15 4.08 4.70
C CYS A 23 -17.35 4.98 5.93
N ASP A 24 -16.66 4.68 7.02
CA ASP A 24 -16.75 5.45 8.25
C ASP A 24 -15.99 6.77 8.12
N GLU A 25 -14.82 6.74 7.47
CA GLU A 25 -13.98 7.91 7.26
C GLU A 25 -14.70 8.98 6.41
N ILE A 26 -15.30 8.59 5.28
CA ILE A 26 -15.99 9.55 4.41
C ILE A 26 -17.24 10.11 5.09
N ARG A 27 -18.03 9.27 5.77
CA ARG A 27 -19.20 9.71 6.54
C ARG A 27 -18.79 10.72 7.61
N LYS A 28 -17.70 10.45 8.34
CA LYS A 28 -17.18 11.34 9.37
C LYS A 28 -16.66 12.66 8.79
N ARG A 29 -15.94 12.62 7.66
CA ARG A 29 -15.40 13.83 7.00
C ARG A 29 -16.49 14.71 6.41
N THR A 30 -17.57 14.14 5.93
CA THR A 30 -18.69 14.88 5.33
C THR A 30 -19.86 15.10 6.28
N SER A 31 -19.71 14.76 7.58
CA SER A 31 -20.80 14.79 8.56
C SER A 31 -22.10 14.09 8.09
N GLY A 32 -21.95 12.99 7.36
CA GLY A 32 -23.06 12.20 6.81
C GLY A 32 -23.64 12.66 5.47
N LEU A 33 -23.12 13.72 4.84
CA LEU A 33 -23.58 14.18 3.52
C LEU A 33 -23.26 13.19 2.39
N ALA A 34 -22.13 12.47 2.47
CA ALA A 34 -21.80 11.40 1.56
C ALA A 34 -22.22 10.04 2.13
N SER A 35 -22.97 9.28 1.33
CA SER A 35 -23.34 7.90 1.63
C SER A 35 -22.66 6.95 0.66
N PRO A 36 -21.48 6.39 1.01
CA PRO A 36 -20.80 5.41 0.18
C PRO A 36 -21.53 4.06 0.19
N GLN A 37 -21.53 3.39 -0.96
CA GLN A 37 -21.94 1.99 -1.09
C GLN A 37 -20.81 1.23 -1.77
N LEU A 38 -20.23 0.25 -1.07
CA LEU A 38 -19.21 -0.63 -1.63
C LEU A 38 -19.88 -1.85 -2.24
N ALA A 39 -19.68 -2.03 -3.55
CA ALA A 39 -20.12 -3.21 -4.29
C ALA A 39 -18.93 -3.78 -5.04
N PHE A 40 -18.80 -5.11 -5.03
CA PHE A 40 -17.76 -5.78 -5.81
C PHE A 40 -18.08 -5.67 -7.31
N SER A 41 -17.07 -5.29 -8.12
CA SER A 41 -17.20 -5.21 -9.57
C SER A 41 -16.31 -6.24 -10.28
N HIS A 42 -15.00 -6.17 -10.11
CA HIS A 42 -14.01 -7.04 -10.76
C HIS A 42 -12.62 -6.94 -10.07
N TRP A 43 -11.65 -7.67 -10.60
CA TRP A 43 -10.23 -7.54 -10.27
C TRP A 43 -9.50 -6.79 -11.37
N GLU A 44 -8.58 -5.92 -11.00
CA GLU A 44 -7.72 -5.14 -11.89
C GLU A 44 -6.25 -5.41 -11.56
N THR A 45 -5.41 -5.48 -12.58
CA THR A 45 -3.96 -5.63 -12.42
C THR A 45 -3.35 -4.28 -12.04
N ILE A 46 -2.50 -4.28 -11.02
CA ILE A 46 -1.73 -3.09 -10.65
C ILE A 46 -0.51 -3.05 -11.58
N ASP A 47 -0.28 -1.90 -12.24
CA ASP A 47 0.88 -1.66 -13.11
C ASP A 47 2.16 -1.38 -12.30
N LEU A 48 2.43 -2.20 -11.28
CA LEU A 48 3.61 -2.13 -10.43
C LEU A 48 4.13 -3.55 -10.20
N ASP A 49 5.39 -3.78 -10.53
CA ASP A 49 6.06 -5.03 -10.16
C ASP A 49 6.36 -5.03 -8.64
N PRO A 50 5.80 -5.95 -7.85
CA PRO A 50 6.05 -6.03 -6.40
C PRO A 50 7.51 -6.36 -6.02
N TYR A 51 8.34 -6.79 -6.97
CA TYR A 51 9.74 -7.17 -6.76
C TYR A 51 10.73 -6.26 -7.49
N TRP A 52 10.28 -5.10 -7.98
CA TRP A 52 11.16 -4.17 -8.69
C TRP A 52 12.32 -3.71 -7.80
N GLU A 53 13.53 -3.88 -8.30
CA GLU A 53 14.79 -3.41 -7.72
C GLU A 53 15.64 -2.79 -8.84
N PRO A 54 16.29 -1.62 -8.62
CA PRO A 54 17.12 -1.00 -9.63
C PRO A 54 18.32 -1.91 -9.93
N CYS A 55 18.41 -2.40 -11.16
CA CYS A 55 19.47 -3.35 -11.56
C CYS A 55 20.56 -2.68 -12.39
N THR A 56 20.25 -1.57 -13.06
CA THR A 56 21.18 -0.88 -13.97
C THR A 56 21.89 0.29 -13.29
N GLU A 57 23.08 0.63 -13.78
CA GLU A 57 23.86 1.77 -13.27
C GLU A 57 23.10 3.10 -13.44
N GLU A 58 22.34 3.25 -14.52
CA GLU A 58 21.51 4.42 -14.79
C GLU A 58 20.34 4.54 -13.80
N GLU A 59 19.61 3.44 -13.54
CA GLU A 59 18.54 3.40 -12.54
C GLU A 59 19.09 3.66 -11.14
N MET A 60 20.25 3.10 -10.81
CA MET A 60 20.87 3.27 -9.50
C MET A 60 21.37 4.70 -9.28
N ALA A 61 21.84 5.38 -10.33
CA ALA A 61 22.15 6.81 -10.28
C ALA A 61 20.89 7.68 -10.08
N HIS A 62 19.75 7.27 -10.65
CA HIS A 62 18.48 7.99 -10.51
C HIS A 62 17.79 7.78 -9.15
N TYR A 63 17.78 6.55 -8.66
CA TYR A 63 17.00 6.11 -7.51
C TYR A 63 17.84 5.95 -6.23
N GLY A 64 19.16 5.98 -6.34
CA GLY A 64 20.12 5.79 -5.25
C GLY A 64 20.31 4.33 -4.83
N GLU A 65 21.37 4.06 -4.06
CA GLU A 65 21.69 2.71 -3.54
C GLU A 65 20.64 2.15 -2.57
N LYS A 66 19.81 3.02 -1.98
CA LYS A 66 18.67 2.66 -1.13
C LYS A 66 17.41 3.19 -1.78
N TYR A 67 16.81 2.38 -2.63
CA TYR A 67 15.51 2.67 -3.18
C TYR A 67 14.46 2.60 -2.06
N ASP A 68 14.04 3.76 -1.58
CA ASP A 68 13.05 3.89 -0.51
C ASP A 68 11.63 4.10 -1.06
N SER A 69 11.42 3.90 -2.37
CA SER A 69 10.07 4.07 -2.92
C SER A 69 9.15 2.99 -2.37
N GLN A 70 8.07 3.46 -1.76
CA GLN A 70 7.05 2.61 -1.19
C GLN A 70 6.26 1.91 -2.31
N ASN A 71 6.67 0.69 -2.63
CA ASN A 71 5.95 -0.15 -3.59
C ASN A 71 4.65 -0.68 -2.95
N ARG A 72 3.50 -0.13 -3.37
CA ARG A 72 2.17 -0.54 -2.88
C ARG A 72 1.90 -2.03 -3.13
N ALA A 73 2.30 -2.56 -4.29
CA ALA A 73 2.15 -3.99 -4.60
C ALA A 73 2.99 -4.85 -3.63
N LYS A 74 4.25 -4.47 -3.35
CA LYS A 74 5.11 -5.15 -2.37
C LYS A 74 4.49 -5.13 -0.97
N ASN A 75 3.89 -4.01 -0.57
CA ASN A 75 3.21 -3.89 0.73
C ASN A 75 2.05 -4.88 0.85
N TYR A 76 1.20 -5.02 -0.17
CA TYR A 76 0.10 -5.98 -0.16
C TYR A 76 0.60 -7.43 -0.07
N VAL A 77 1.64 -7.77 -0.84
CA VAL A 77 2.27 -9.10 -0.78
C VAL A 77 2.80 -9.38 0.61
N ASN A 78 3.54 -8.44 1.20
CA ASN A 78 4.14 -8.60 2.53
C ASN A 78 3.08 -8.73 3.63
N GLN A 79 1.99 -7.95 3.58
CA GLN A 79 0.88 -8.08 4.53
C GLN A 79 0.24 -9.47 4.49
N VAL A 80 0.01 -10.02 3.29
CA VAL A 80 -0.55 -11.36 3.13
C VAL A 80 0.43 -12.43 3.61
N ARG A 81 1.73 -12.29 3.29
CA ARG A 81 2.77 -13.24 3.72
C ARG A 81 2.91 -13.26 5.24
N LYS A 82 2.94 -12.10 5.90
CA LYS A 82 2.95 -11.98 7.37
C LYS A 82 1.75 -12.68 8.00
N ARG A 83 0.54 -12.45 7.49
CA ARG A 83 -0.68 -13.11 7.97
C ARG A 83 -0.64 -14.63 7.80
N LYS A 84 -0.05 -15.12 6.70
CA LYS A 84 0.11 -16.55 6.42
C LYS A 84 1.31 -17.20 7.12
N GLY A 85 2.12 -16.43 7.86
CA GLY A 85 3.36 -16.93 8.48
C GLY A 85 4.46 -17.28 7.47
N LEU A 86 4.38 -16.75 6.25
CA LEU A 86 5.38 -16.95 5.20
C LEU A 86 6.56 -15.99 5.41
N ARG A 87 7.75 -16.44 5.01
CA ARG A 87 8.97 -15.62 5.05
C ARG A 87 8.80 -14.36 4.20
N THR A 88 9.17 -13.21 4.77
CA THR A 88 9.24 -11.91 4.10
C THR A 88 10.71 -11.52 3.97
N GLU A 89 11.08 -10.76 2.94
CA GLU A 89 12.45 -10.28 2.69
C GLU A 89 12.92 -9.20 3.69
N GLU A 90 12.05 -8.79 4.61
CA GLU A 90 12.40 -7.89 5.70
C GLU A 90 13.53 -8.49 6.55
N LYS A 91 14.72 -7.90 6.42
CA LYS A 91 15.88 -8.25 7.23
C LYS A 91 15.64 -7.74 8.66
N ILE A 92 15.26 -8.65 9.57
CA ILE A 92 15.14 -8.37 11.02
C ILE A 92 16.47 -7.82 11.58
N VAL A 93 17.59 -8.29 11.00
CA VAL A 93 18.93 -7.83 11.33
C VAL A 93 19.71 -7.59 10.03
N MET A 94 20.17 -6.37 9.80
CA MET A 94 20.97 -6.04 8.60
C MET A 94 22.37 -6.67 8.63
N HIS A 95 23.01 -6.71 9.80
CA HIS A 95 24.32 -7.36 10.01
C HIS A 95 24.30 -8.16 11.32
N ALA A 96 24.27 -9.50 11.20
CA ALA A 96 24.23 -10.40 12.36
C ALA A 96 25.53 -10.34 13.19
N GLU A 97 26.67 -10.11 12.53
CA GLU A 97 28.00 -10.10 13.16
C GLU A 97 28.24 -8.88 14.05
N LYS A 98 27.56 -7.76 13.78
CA LYS A 98 27.77 -6.48 14.47
C LYS A 98 26.84 -6.26 15.67
N GLN A 99 26.03 -7.26 16.05
CA GLN A 99 25.07 -7.15 17.15
C GLN A 99 25.72 -6.80 18.50
N ARG A 100 26.92 -7.33 18.79
CA ARG A 100 27.64 -7.05 20.05
C ARG A 100 28.30 -5.67 20.10
N THR A 101 28.52 -5.01 18.96
CA THR A 101 29.22 -3.73 18.87
C THR A 101 28.31 -2.54 18.56
N LEU A 102 27.10 -2.80 18.04
CA LEU A 102 26.06 -1.79 17.72
C LEU A 102 25.71 -0.86 18.89
N GLY A 103 25.75 -1.34 20.14
CA GLY A 103 25.41 -0.56 21.34
C GLY A 103 26.61 0.08 22.07
N LYS A 104 27.85 -0.17 21.65
CA LYS A 104 29.05 0.28 22.39
C LYS A 104 29.41 1.77 22.18
N LYS A 105 28.74 2.46 21.26
CA LYS A 105 28.91 3.90 20.98
C LYS A 105 27.57 4.58 20.71
N LYS A 106 26.58 4.32 21.56
CA LYS A 106 25.36 5.12 21.61
C LYS A 106 25.48 6.17 22.69
#